data_AF-X1EEL1-F1
#
_entry.id   AF-X1EEL1-F1
#
_cell.length_a   1.000
_cell.length_b   1.000
_cell.length_c   1.000
_cell.angle_alpha   90.00
_cell.angle_beta   90.00
_cell.angle_gamma   90.00
#
_symmetry.space_group_name_H-M   'P 1'
#
loop_
_entity.id
_entity.type
_entity.pdbx_description
1 polymer ?
#
loop_
_entity_poly.entity_id
_entity_poly.type
_entity_poly.pdbx_seq_one_letter_code
_entity_poly.pdbx_strand_id
1 'polypeptide(L)'
;MLRVGHVASQAMLVGENGTQSTLKNALSCCERFDLSQAEAKALQQEIVESIRGYWSEMCDLAQLSTYEQLRLQQATVLSEYCFQT
;
A
#
# COMPACT_ATOMS: atom_id res chain seq x y z
N MET A 1 -0.13 5.62 -19.88
CA MET A 1 -0.74 4.27 -19.93
C MET A 1 -1.12 3.89 -18.50
N LEU A 2 -2.41 3.91 -18.15
CA LEU A 2 -2.85 3.56 -16.79
C LEU A 2 -2.85 2.03 -16.63
N ARG A 3 -2.36 1.57 -15.48
CA ARG A 3 -2.18 0.16 -15.15
C ARG A 3 -3.53 -0.58 -15.12
N VAL A 4 -3.63 -1.70 -15.86
CA VAL A 4 -4.86 -2.53 -15.99
C VAL A 4 -4.86 -3.72 -15.01
N GLY A 5 -3.79 -3.92 -14.23
CA GLY A 5 -3.67 -5.02 -13.27
C GLY A 5 -3.87 -4.58 -11.82
N HIS A 6 -4.88 -5.16 -11.15
CA HIS A 6 -5.18 -4.96 -9.72
C HIS A 6 -4.21 -5.70 -8.77
N VAL A 7 -3.33 -6.55 -9.31
CA VAL A 7 -2.32 -7.32 -8.54
C VAL A 7 -0.94 -6.70 -8.74
N ALA A 8 -0.26 -6.35 -7.65
CA ALA A 8 1.04 -5.69 -7.64
C ALA A 8 2.17 -6.61 -7.17
N SER A 9 3.31 -6.55 -7.85
CA SER A 9 4.57 -7.14 -7.40
C SER A 9 5.66 -6.08 -7.24
N GLN A 10 6.63 -6.37 -6.38
CA GLN A 10 7.83 -5.57 -6.15
C GLN A 10 8.99 -6.09 -6.99
N ALA A 11 9.98 -5.23 -7.23
CA ALA A 11 11.24 -5.66 -7.86
C ALA A 11 12.09 -6.51 -6.90
N MET A 12 11.91 -6.32 -5.59
CA MET A 12 12.63 -7.02 -4.53
C MET A 12 11.73 -8.01 -3.80
N LEU A 13 12.34 -8.99 -3.12
CA LEU A 13 11.63 -9.86 -2.19
C LEU A 13 11.21 -9.04 -0.97
N VAL A 14 9.91 -9.02 -0.67
CA VAL A 14 9.31 -8.21 0.40
C VAL A 14 8.63 -9.07 1.47
N GLY A 15 8.87 -10.37 1.47
CA GLY A 15 8.38 -11.28 2.50
C GLY A 15 8.48 -12.75 2.11
N GLU A 16 7.82 -13.60 2.88
CA GLU A 16 7.76 -15.05 2.66
C GLU A 16 7.05 -15.42 1.35
N ASN A 17 6.10 -14.60 0.90
CA ASN A 17 5.41 -14.76 -0.38
C ASN A 17 6.14 -14.04 -1.54
N GLY A 18 7.45 -13.89 -1.42
CA GLY A 18 8.32 -13.33 -2.46
C GLY A 18 8.04 -11.86 -2.71
N THR A 19 7.69 -11.51 -3.96
CA THR A 19 7.54 -10.13 -4.41
C THR A 19 6.11 -9.58 -4.30
N GLN A 20 5.17 -10.32 -3.72
CA GLN A 20 3.78 -9.87 -3.62
C GLN A 20 3.65 -8.59 -2.78
N SER A 21 2.95 -7.59 -3.30
CA SER A 21 2.77 -6.29 -2.64
C SER A 21 1.55 -6.26 -1.71
N THR A 22 1.46 -7.25 -0.82
CA THR A 22 0.42 -7.28 0.22
C THR A 22 1.02 -6.90 1.57
N LEU A 23 0.21 -6.30 2.44
CA LEU A 23 0.63 -5.89 3.78
C LEU A 23 1.03 -7.10 4.64
N LYS A 24 0.29 -8.20 4.52
CA LYS A 24 0.67 -9.47 5.18
C LYS A 24 2.05 -9.95 4.74
N ASN A 25 2.37 -9.86 3.45
CA ASN A 25 3.68 -10.27 2.96
C ASN A 25 4.78 -9.38 3.56
N ALA A 26 4.60 -8.06 3.55
CA ALA A 26 5.54 -7.13 4.18
C ALA A 26 5.74 -7.41 5.69
N LEU A 27 4.66 -7.70 6.43
CA LEU A 27 4.74 -8.03 7.85
C LEU A 27 5.48 -9.35 8.13
N SER A 28 5.51 -10.28 7.18
CA SER A 28 6.16 -11.59 7.36
C SER A 28 7.68 -11.50 7.52
N CYS A 29 8.30 -10.38 7.14
CA CYS A 29 9.75 -10.19 7.27
C CYS A 29 10.14 -9.09 8.27
N CYS A 30 9.22 -8.62 9.12
CA CYS A 30 9.47 -7.48 10.01
C CYS A 30 10.66 -7.71 10.96
N GLU A 31 10.85 -8.94 11.43
CA GLU A 31 11.95 -9.30 12.34
C GLU A 31 13.33 -9.10 11.68
N ARG A 32 13.43 -9.14 10.34
CA ARG A 32 14.68 -8.85 9.61
C ARG A 32 15.09 -7.38 9.69
N PHE A 33 14.17 -6.52 10.13
CA PHE A 33 14.35 -5.09 10.29
C PHE A 33 14.33 -4.68 11.78
N ASP A 34 14.54 -5.63 12.69
CA ASP A 34 14.51 -5.43 14.14
C ASP A 34 13.17 -4.85 14.65
N LEU A 35 12.07 -5.16 13.95
CA LEU A 35 10.71 -4.78 14.35
C LEU A 35 9.97 -6.00 14.90
N SER A 36 9.34 -5.82 16.06
CA SER A 36 8.33 -6.76 16.52
C SER A 36 7.09 -6.70 15.60
N GLN A 37 6.31 -7.79 15.61
CA GLN A 37 5.03 -7.83 14.91
C GLN A 37 4.07 -6.71 15.35
N ALA A 38 4.13 -6.29 16.62
CA ALA A 38 3.28 -5.21 17.12
C ALA A 38 3.72 -3.85 16.56
N GLU A 39 5.01 -3.55 16.56
CA GLU A 39 5.56 -2.30 16.00
C GLU A 39 5.32 -2.21 14.50
N ALA A 40 5.56 -3.31 13.77
CA ALA A 40 5.34 -3.35 12.33
C ALA A 40 3.85 -3.13 11.97
N LYS A 41 2.92 -3.67 12.76
CA LYS A 41 1.48 -3.42 12.59
C LYS A 41 1.10 -1.97 12.93
N ALA A 42 1.70 -1.39 13.96
CA ALA A 42 1.48 0.01 14.30
C ALA A 42 1.93 0.93 13.14
N LEU A 43 3.13 0.68 12.58
CA LEU A 43 3.64 1.40 11.41
C LEU A 43 2.74 1.21 10.18
N GLN A 44 2.28 -0.02 9.93
CA GLN A 44 1.33 -0.29 8.86
C GLN A 44 0.07 0.57 9.01
N GLN A 45 -0.50 0.61 10.21
CA GLN A 45 -1.71 1.39 10.50
C GLN A 45 -1.46 2.89 10.30
N GLU A 46 -0.37 3.42 10.85
CA GLU A 46 0.02 4.83 10.70
C GLU A 46 0.16 5.23 9.22
N ILE A 47 0.80 4.40 8.41
CA ILE A 47 0.96 4.64 6.96
C ILE A 47 -0.39 4.64 6.24
N VAL A 48 -1.24 3.65 6.53
CA VAL A 48 -2.57 3.56 5.91
C VAL A 48 -3.45 4.76 6.29
N GLU A 49 -3.44 5.14 7.56
CA GLU A 49 -4.18 6.31 8.05
C GLU A 49 -3.63 7.61 7.45
N SER A 50 -2.31 7.76 7.35
CA SER A 50 -1.67 8.91 6.72
C SER A 50 -2.06 9.02 5.24
N ILE A 51 -2.01 7.92 4.49
CA ILE A 51 -2.45 7.90 3.09
C ILE A 51 -3.92 8.32 3.02
N ARG A 52 -4.80 7.75 3.85
CA ARG A 52 -6.22 8.11 3.85
C ARG A 52 -6.47 9.58 4.19
N GLY A 53 -5.72 10.14 5.14
CA GLY A 53 -5.83 11.52 5.59
C GLY A 53 -5.36 12.53 4.53
N TYR A 54 -4.25 12.25 3.86
CA TYR A 54 -3.62 13.20 2.93
C TYR A 54 -3.94 12.95 1.45
N TRP A 55 -4.56 11.82 1.09
CA TRP A 55 -4.79 11.46 -0.33
C TRP A 55 -5.53 12.55 -1.11
N SER A 56 -6.60 13.10 -0.53
CA SER A 56 -7.40 14.11 -1.22
C SER A 56 -6.61 15.39 -1.47
N GLU A 57 -5.96 15.92 -0.44
CA GLU A 57 -5.13 17.12 -0.54
C GLU A 57 -4.02 16.94 -1.58
N MET A 58 -3.36 15.79 -1.60
CA MET A 58 -2.33 15.50 -2.60
C MET A 58 -2.87 15.39 -4.02
N CYS A 59 -4.07 14.83 -4.20
CA CYS A 59 -4.74 14.80 -5.50
C CYS A 59 -5.16 16.19 -5.98
N ASP A 60 -5.61 17.06 -5.07
CA ASP A 60 -5.96 18.44 -5.36
C ASP A 60 -4.72 19.23 -5.81
N LEU A 61 -3.59 19.08 -5.10
CA LEU A 61 -2.30 19.67 -5.47
C LEU A 61 -1.82 19.18 -6.85
N ALA A 62 -2.08 17.92 -7.17
CA ALA A 62 -1.79 17.32 -8.46
C ALA A 62 -2.81 17.63 -9.56
N GLN A 63 -3.84 18.44 -9.25
CA GLN A 63 -4.93 18.82 -10.17
C GLN A 63 -5.69 17.63 -10.76
N LEU A 64 -5.84 16.56 -9.98
CA LEU A 64 -6.61 15.39 -10.37
C LEU A 64 -8.10 15.65 -10.19
N SER A 65 -8.91 15.15 -11.12
CA SER A 65 -10.35 15.12 -10.94
C SER A 65 -10.75 14.13 -9.83
N THR A 66 -11.92 14.33 -9.23
CA THR A 66 -12.48 13.38 -8.25
C THR A 66 -12.58 11.95 -8.80
N TYR A 67 -12.85 11.81 -10.10
CA TYR A 67 -12.88 10.51 -10.76
C TYR A 67 -11.48 9.84 -10.79
N GLU A 68 -10.45 10.60 -11.16
CA GLU A 68 -9.06 10.09 -11.18
C GLU A 68 -8.58 9.75 -9.78
N GLN A 69 -8.88 10.58 -8.79
CA GLN A 69 -8.56 10.35 -7.38
C GLN A 69 -9.13 9.00 -6.89
N LEU A 70 -10.44 8.78 -7.08
CA LEU A 70 -11.12 7.55 -6.66
C LEU A 70 -10.54 6.32 -7.38
N ARG A 71 -10.35 6.43 -8.70
CA ARG A 71 -9.84 5.33 -9.50
C ARG A 71 -8.41 4.97 -9.14
N LEU A 72 -7.53 5.96 -9.00
CA LEU A 72 -6.12 5.74 -8.65
C LEU A 72 -5.99 5.16 -7.25
N GLN A 73 -6.79 5.64 -6.29
CA GLN A 73 -6.82 5.11 -4.93
C GLN A 73 -7.05 3.60 -4.91
N GLN A 74 -8.10 3.14 -5.60
CA GLN A 74 -8.51 1.75 -5.66
C GLN A 74 -7.60 0.87 -6.54
N ALA A 75 -6.91 1.48 -7.51
CA ALA A 75 -5.99 0.76 -8.39
C ALA A 75 -4.55 0.67 -7.86
N THR A 76 -4.20 1.44 -6.82
CA THR A 76 -2.83 1.57 -6.33
C THR A 76 -2.74 1.38 -4.80
N VAL A 77 -2.57 2.47 -4.05
CA VAL A 77 -2.14 2.51 -2.65
C VAL A 77 -3.18 2.01 -1.65
N LEU A 78 -4.45 1.98 -2.04
CA LEU A 78 -5.54 1.46 -1.21
C LEU A 78 -6.36 0.42 -1.99
N SER A 79 -5.72 -0.28 -2.92
CA SER A 79 -6.32 -1.42 -3.62
C SER A 79 -6.64 -2.54 -2.64
N GLU A 80 -7.72 -3.30 -2.90
CA GLU A 80 -8.09 -4.47 -2.10
C GLU A 80 -6.96 -5.49 -2.00
N TYR A 81 -6.16 -5.62 -3.07
CA TYR A 81 -5.01 -6.52 -3.12
C TYR A 81 -3.97 -6.21 -2.02
N CYS A 82 -3.74 -4.94 -1.70
CA CYS A 82 -2.82 -4.57 -0.62
C CYS A 82 -3.26 -5.17 0.73
N PHE A 83 -4.56 -5.31 0.96
CA PHE A 83 -5.15 -5.78 2.20
C PHE A 83 -5.52 -7.27 2.18
N GLN A 84 -5.16 -7.99 1.12
CA GLN A 84 -5.43 -9.42 1.03
C GLN A 84 -4.63 -10.19 2.10
N THR A 85 -5.36 -10.92 2.94
CA THR A 85 -4.85 -11.82 3.98
C THR A 85 -4.48 -13.18 3.44
#